data_AF-A0A1V3PB80-F1
#
_entry.id   AF-A0A1V3PB80-F1
#
_cell.length_a   1.000
_cell.length_b   1.000
_cell.length_c   1.000
_cell.angle_alpha   90.00
_cell.angle_beta   90.00
_cell.angle_gamma   90.00
#
_symmetry.space_group_name_H-M   'P 1'
#
loop_
_entity.id
_entity.type
_entity.pdbx_description
1 polymer ?
#
loop_
_entity_poly.entity_id
_entity_poly.type
_entity_poly.pdbx_seq_one_letter_code
_entity_poly.pdbx_strand_id
1 'polypeptide(L)'
;MLQQLPALVTLLTVLLMFGTATAVGFARGKYGIKAPATSGHPAFERAFRVQMNTLEATLMFLPLLWLAAHYGLGSWAGLAGLVWVAGRVWYATAYLKEASKREGGFVLGSLALLVVLVLAAFGVGRALLMG
;
A
#
# COMPACT_ATOMS: atom_id res chain seq x y z
N MET A 1 -5.05 14.63 -17.96
CA MET A 1 -4.24 14.38 -16.75
C MET A 1 -4.86 13.37 -15.79
N LEU A 2 -6.14 13.49 -15.41
CA LEU A 2 -6.79 12.58 -14.45
C LEU A 2 -6.86 11.10 -14.88
N GLN A 3 -6.84 10.81 -16.19
CA GLN A 3 -6.80 9.44 -16.71
C GLN A 3 -5.48 8.71 -16.42
N GLN A 4 -4.40 9.46 -16.17
CA GLN A 4 -3.07 8.89 -15.89
C GLN A 4 -2.81 8.69 -14.38
N LEU A 5 -3.79 9.01 -13.52
CA LEU A 5 -3.64 8.86 -12.08
C LEU A 5 -3.33 7.42 -11.63
N PRO A 6 -3.96 6.36 -12.18
CA PRO A 6 -3.60 4.99 -11.80
C PRO A 6 -2.13 4.63 -12.07
N ALA A 7 -1.56 5.14 -13.17
CA ALA A 7 -0.15 4.94 -13.50
C ALA A 7 0.78 5.68 -12.51
N LEU A 8 0.46 6.94 -12.18
CA LEU A 8 1.18 7.69 -11.16
C LEU A 8 1.12 6.99 -9.79
N VAL A 9 -0.07 6.56 -9.38
CA VAL A 9 -0.28 5.81 -8.13
C VAL A 9 0.53 4.52 -8.10
N THR A 10 0.60 3.81 -9.23
CA THR A 10 1.43 2.60 -9.36
C THR A 10 2.91 2.94 -9.14
N LEU A 11 3.42 3.99 -9.79
CA LEU A 11 4.81 4.44 -9.61
C LEU A 11 5.10 4.83 -8.15
N LEU A 12 4.21 5.59 -7.52
CA LEU A 12 4.35 5.97 -6.11
C LEU A 12 4.32 4.75 -5.17
N THR A 13 3.48 3.76 -5.49
CA THR A 13 3.42 2.50 -4.74
C THR A 13 4.72 1.72 -4.85
N VAL A 14 5.34 1.68 -6.04
CA VAL A 14 6.67 1.08 -6.24
C VAL A 14 7.73 1.81 -5.42
N LEU A 15 7.73 3.15 -5.40
CA LEU A 15 8.66 3.94 -4.59
C LEU A 15 8.48 3.69 -3.08
N LEU A 16 7.23 3.57 -2.62
CA LEU A 16 6.92 3.18 -1.24
C LEU A 16 7.44 1.78 -0.90
N MET A 17 7.29 0.82 -1.81
CA MET A 17 7.82 -0.54 -1.64
C MET A 17 9.35 -0.55 -1.54
N PHE A 18 10.04 0.22 -2.40
CA PHE A 18 11.49 0.41 -2.26
C PHE A 18 11.85 1.04 -0.92
N GLY A 19 11.17 2.11 -0.51
CA GLY A 19 11.44 2.79 0.76
C GLY A 19 11.29 1.87 1.98
N THR A 20 10.24 1.06 2.03
CA THR A 20 10.02 0.11 3.13
C THR A 20 11.03 -1.05 3.11
N ALA A 21 11.39 -1.57 1.94
CA ALA A 21 12.44 -2.60 1.81
C ALA A 21 13.82 -2.07 2.26
N THR A 22 14.17 -0.85 1.84
CA THR A 22 15.39 -0.17 2.26
C THR A 22 15.43 0.04 3.78
N ALA A 23 14.30 0.41 4.40
CA ALA A 23 14.21 0.57 5.86
C ALA A 23 14.50 -0.76 6.60
N VAL A 24 14.02 -1.90 6.08
CA VAL A 24 14.35 -3.23 6.62
C VAL A 24 15.84 -3.53 6.47
N GLY A 25 16.42 -3.27 5.30
CA GLY A 25 17.86 -3.46 5.04
C GLY A 25 18.74 -2.63 5.98
N PHE A 26 18.38 -1.37 6.20
CA PHE A 26 19.09 -0.51 7.16
C PHE A 26 18.94 -1.02 8.60
N ALA A 27 17.74 -1.41 9.02
CA ALA A 27 17.53 -1.95 10.37
C ALA A 27 18.32 -3.26 10.58
N ARG A 28 18.37 -4.12 9.56
CA ARG A 28 19.14 -5.35 9.56
C ARG A 28 20.63 -5.10 9.82
N GLY A 29 21.23 -4.16 9.09
CA GLY A 29 22.63 -3.76 9.29
C GLY A 29 22.85 -3.11 10.66
N LYS A 30 21.98 -2.17 11.05
CA LYS A 30 22.08 -1.40 12.30
C LYS A 30 22.00 -2.28 13.55
N TYR A 31 21.14 -3.30 13.54
CA TYR A 31 20.89 -4.16 14.69
C TYR A 31 21.55 -5.55 14.58
N GLY A 32 22.42 -5.76 13.59
CA GLY A 32 23.22 -6.99 13.47
C GLY A 32 22.40 -8.25 13.19
N ILE A 33 21.21 -8.13 12.57
CA ILE A 33 20.35 -9.28 12.27
C ILE A 33 20.94 -10.03 11.07
N LYS A 34 21.38 -11.28 11.25
CA LYS A 34 21.96 -12.11 10.17
C LYS A 34 20.86 -12.83 9.38
N ALA A 35 21.10 -13.10 8.09
CA ALA A 35 20.12 -13.81 7.27
C ALA A 35 20.21 -15.30 7.62
N PRO A 36 19.10 -16.05 7.65
CA PRO A 36 17.73 -15.70 7.25
C PRO A 36 16.81 -15.17 8.38
N ALA A 37 17.36 -14.75 9.53
CA ALA A 37 16.55 -14.36 10.68
C ALA A 37 15.62 -13.16 10.39
N THR A 38 14.38 -13.28 10.85
CA THR A 38 13.30 -12.28 10.75
C THR A 38 12.80 -11.80 12.12
N SER A 39 13.48 -12.18 13.19
CA SER A 39 13.26 -11.72 14.56
C SER A 39 14.56 -11.25 15.20
N GLY A 40 14.46 -10.50 16.31
CA GLY A 40 15.60 -10.02 17.07
C GLY A 40 15.32 -8.68 17.74
N HIS A 41 15.88 -7.59 17.20
CA HIS A 41 15.70 -6.27 17.80
C HIS A 41 14.28 -5.72 17.53
N PRO A 42 13.55 -5.19 18.53
CA PRO A 42 12.18 -4.72 18.34
C PRO A 42 12.01 -3.68 17.22
N ALA A 43 13.00 -2.79 17.03
CA ALA A 43 12.94 -1.82 15.93
C ALA A 43 13.14 -2.45 14.54
N PHE A 44 13.90 -3.55 14.44
CA PHE A 44 14.00 -4.33 13.21
C PHE A 44 12.67 -5.03 12.93
N GLU A 45 12.07 -5.66 13.94
CA GLU A 45 10.79 -6.35 13.78
C GLU A 45 9.68 -5.39 13.34
N ARG A 46 9.65 -4.15 13.87
CA ARG A 46 8.73 -3.12 13.38
C ARG A 46 8.96 -2.78 11.91
N ALA A 47 10.21 -2.55 11.49
CA ALA A 47 10.52 -2.28 10.09
C ALA A 47 10.10 -3.43 9.18
N PHE A 48 10.39 -4.67 9.59
CA PHE A 48 10.01 -5.88 8.87
C PHE A 48 8.49 -6.01 8.74
N ARG A 49 7.74 -5.78 9.83
CA ARG A 49 6.27 -5.80 9.82
C ARG A 49 5.67 -4.70 8.96
N VAL A 50 6.25 -3.50 8.95
CA VAL A 50 5.82 -2.41 8.07
C VAL A 50 5.94 -2.81 6.60
N GLN A 51 7.08 -3.38 6.22
CA GLN A 51 7.32 -3.79 4.83
C GLN A 51 6.44 -4.96 4.42
N MET A 52 6.31 -6.00 5.26
CA MET A 52 5.43 -7.14 4.97
C MET A 52 3.96 -6.75 4.86
N ASN A 53 3.44 -5.94 5.79
CA ASN A 53 2.04 -5.50 5.72
C ASN A 53 1.76 -4.61 4.51
N THR A 54 2.74 -3.78 4.12
CA THR A 54 2.63 -2.94 2.92
C THR A 54 2.71 -3.78 1.65
N LEU A 55 3.55 -4.83 1.64
CA LEU A 55 3.63 -5.80 0.53
C LEU A 55 2.29 -6.52 0.32
N GLU A 56 1.75 -7.11 1.38
CA GLU A 56 0.47 -7.84 1.36
C GLU A 56 -0.66 -6.96 0.82
N ALA A 57 -0.73 -5.72 1.28
CA ALA A 57 -1.76 -4.80 0.82
C ALA A 57 -1.53 -4.27 -0.60
N THR A 58 -0.28 -4.09 -1.02
CA THR A 58 0.05 -3.70 -2.39
C THR A 58 -0.43 -4.77 -3.38
N LEU A 59 -0.27 -6.05 -3.02
CA LEU A 59 -0.73 -7.17 -3.82
C LEU A 59 -2.25 -7.18 -4.04
N MET A 60 -3.03 -6.76 -3.04
CA MET A 60 -4.48 -6.57 -3.19
C MET A 60 -4.82 -5.28 -3.95
N PHE A 61 -4.09 -4.20 -3.66
CA PHE A 61 -4.40 -2.86 -4.15
C PHE A 61 -4.20 -2.70 -5.65
N LEU A 62 -3.07 -3.16 -6.20
CA LEU A 62 -2.74 -2.93 -7.62
C LEU A 62 -3.76 -3.61 -8.57
N PRO A 63 -4.16 -4.88 -8.38
CA PRO A 63 -5.20 -5.48 -9.21
C PRO A 63 -6.52 -4.72 -9.16
N LEU A 64 -6.96 -4.29 -7.96
CA LEU A 64 -8.20 -3.53 -7.81
C LEU A 64 -8.13 -2.16 -8.51
N LEU A 65 -7.00 -1.46 -8.37
CA LEU A 65 -6.76 -0.18 -9.03
C LEU A 65 -6.89 -0.32 -10.56
N TRP A 66 -6.25 -1.34 -11.13
CA TRP A 66 -6.24 -1.56 -12.57
C TRP A 66 -7.56 -2.12 -13.10
N LEU A 67 -8.28 -2.95 -12.32
CA LEU A 67 -9.65 -3.35 -12.66
C LEU A 67 -10.57 -2.13 -12.73
N ALA A 68 -10.59 -1.29 -11.70
CA ALA A 68 -11.39 -0.07 -11.71
C ALA A 68 -11.01 0.86 -12.86
N ALA A 69 -9.72 1.00 -13.17
CA ALA A 69 -9.24 1.79 -14.31
C ALA A 69 -9.72 1.22 -15.65
N HIS A 70 -9.63 -0.09 -15.84
CA HIS A 70 -10.06 -0.78 -17.05
C HIS A 70 -11.55 -0.58 -17.34
N TYR A 71 -12.40 -0.63 -16.31
CA TYR A 71 -13.85 -0.40 -16.44
C TYR A 71 -14.27 1.09 -16.43
N GLY A 72 -13.36 2.00 -16.77
CA GLY A 72 -13.67 3.42 -16.98
C GLY A 72 -13.73 4.27 -15.71
N LEU A 73 -13.37 3.72 -14.54
CA LEU A 73 -13.38 4.44 -13.25
C LEU A 73 -11.98 4.90 -12.82
N GLY A 74 -11.04 4.99 -13.77
CA GLY A 74 -9.62 5.26 -13.50
C GLY A 74 -9.34 6.57 -12.76
N SER A 75 -10.11 7.64 -12.99
CA SER A 75 -9.93 8.90 -12.26
C SER A 75 -10.30 8.77 -10.78
N TRP A 76 -11.43 8.11 -10.47
CA TRP A 76 -11.86 7.86 -9.09
C TRP A 76 -10.94 6.88 -8.38
N ALA A 77 -10.55 5.80 -9.07
CA ALA A 77 -9.61 4.81 -8.56
C ALA A 77 -8.23 5.44 -8.31
N GLY A 78 -7.78 6.33 -9.18
CA GLY A 78 -6.55 7.09 -9.02
C GLY A 78 -6.57 8.04 -7.82
N LEU A 79 -7.66 8.78 -7.60
CA LEU A 79 -7.83 9.64 -6.42
C LEU A 79 -7.82 8.82 -5.12
N ALA A 80 -8.60 7.75 -5.05
CA ALA A 80 -8.60 6.83 -3.91
C ALA A 80 -7.21 6.19 -3.71
N GLY A 81 -6.51 5.89 -4.80
CA GLY A 81 -5.16 5.37 -4.79
C GLY A 81 -4.12 6.33 -4.23
N LEU A 82 -4.24 7.63 -4.50
CA LEU A 82 -3.38 8.65 -3.87
C LEU A 82 -3.59 8.70 -2.35
N VAL A 83 -4.86 8.60 -1.90
CA VAL A 83 -5.18 8.52 -0.46
C VAL A 83 -4.60 7.24 0.15
N TRP A 84 -4.67 6.12 -0.55
CA TRP A 84 -4.07 4.86 -0.11
C TRP A 84 -2.55 4.99 0.07
N VAL A 85 -1.83 5.56 -0.91
CA VAL A 85 -0.38 5.79 -0.82
C VAL A 85 -0.05 6.70 0.37
N ALA A 86 -0.78 7.80 0.54
CA ALA A 86 -0.58 8.72 1.67
C ALA A 86 -0.80 8.01 3.02
N GLY A 87 -1.88 7.23 3.14
CA GLY A 87 -2.15 6.40 4.32
C GLY A 87 -1.03 5.41 4.61
N ARG A 88 -0.45 4.79 3.58
CA ARG A 88 0.68 3.86 3.73
C ARG A 88 1.99 4.52 4.12
N VAL A 89 2.28 5.71 3.60
CA VAL A 89 3.44 6.52 4.03
C VAL A 89 3.28 6.92 5.50
N TRP A 90 2.08 7.34 5.90
CA TRP A 90 1.80 7.64 7.31
C TRP A 90 1.95 6.39 8.19
N TYR A 91 1.35 5.27 7.79
CA TYR A 91 1.48 3.99 8.50
C TYR A 91 2.94 3.60 8.71
N ALA A 92 3.75 3.63 7.65
CA ALA A 92 5.16 3.25 7.71
C ALA A 92 5.95 4.18 8.63
N THR A 93 5.81 5.50 8.47
CA THR A 93 6.56 6.48 9.26
C THR A 93 6.15 6.46 10.74
N ALA A 94 4.87 6.29 11.04
CA ALA A 94 4.36 6.22 12.40
C ALA A 94 4.82 4.94 13.11
N TYR A 95 4.70 3.77 12.45
CA TYR A 95 5.06 2.49 13.05
C TYR A 95 6.59 2.35 13.23
N LEU A 96 7.40 2.87 12.31
CA LEU A 96 8.85 2.91 12.49
C LEU A 96 9.26 3.71 13.74
N LYS A 97 8.56 4.82 14.03
CA LYS A 97 8.78 5.63 15.23
C LYS A 97 8.27 4.93 16.49
N GLU A 98 7.01 4.50 16.48
CA GLU A 98 6.35 3.93 17.65
C GLU A 98 5.23 2.96 17.25
N ALA A 99 5.21 1.75 17.84
CA ALA A 99 4.25 0.72 17.46
C ALA A 99 2.78 1.12 17.70
N SER A 100 2.52 1.91 18.74
CA SER A 100 1.18 2.37 19.15
C SER A 100 0.55 3.37 18.18
N LYS A 101 1.36 4.08 17.37
CA LYS A 101 0.89 5.20 16.53
C LYS A 101 0.49 4.81 15.10
N ARG A 102 0.48 3.50 14.80
CA ARG A 102 0.25 3.00 13.44
C ARG A 102 -1.22 3.06 12.97
N GLU A 103 -2.16 3.15 13.90
CA GLU A 103 -3.58 2.88 13.63
C GLU A 103 -4.20 3.86 12.64
N GLY A 104 -3.94 5.17 12.77
CA GLY A 104 -4.51 6.18 11.88
C GLY A 104 -4.17 5.96 10.40
N GLY A 105 -2.88 5.75 10.09
CA GLY A 105 -2.44 5.46 8.73
C GLY A 105 -2.97 4.12 8.20
N PHE A 106 -3.09 3.12 9.08
CA PHE A 106 -3.67 1.82 8.73
C PHE A 106 -5.16 1.92 8.36
N VAL A 107 -5.95 2.64 9.15
CA VAL A 107 -7.39 2.85 8.90
C VAL A 107 -7.58 3.65 7.60
N LEU A 108 -6.82 4.72 7.41
CA LEU A 108 -6.90 5.52 6.18
C LEU A 108 -6.58 4.69 4.92
N GLY A 109 -5.51 3.90 4.99
CA GLY A 109 -5.14 2.99 3.90
C GLY A 109 -6.19 1.91 3.65
N SER A 110 -6.77 1.34 4.71
CA SER A 110 -7.82 0.31 4.61
C SER A 110 -9.10 0.85 3.98
N LEU A 111 -9.53 2.05 4.38
CA LEU A 111 -10.71 2.71 3.80
C LEU A 111 -10.49 3.04 2.32
N ALA A 112 -9.31 3.55 1.95
CA ALA A 112 -8.98 3.82 0.56
C ALA A 112 -8.97 2.54 -0.29
N LEU A 113 -8.43 1.44 0.25
CA LEU A 113 -8.48 0.13 -0.41
C LEU A 113 -9.92 -0.36 -0.63
N LEU A 114 -10.79 -0.19 0.38
CA LEU A 114 -12.21 -0.53 0.28
C LEU A 114 -12.92 0.27 -0.81
N VAL A 115 -12.62 1.58 -0.94
CA VAL A 115 -13.17 2.40 -2.03
C VAL A 115 -12.75 1.86 -3.40
N VAL A 116 -11.45 1.54 -3.57
CA VAL A 116 -10.96 0.98 -4.84
C VAL A 116 -11.60 -0.39 -5.13
N LEU A 117 -11.81 -1.22 -4.10
CA LEU A 117 -12.54 -2.48 -4.21
C LEU A 117 -13.97 -2.29 -4.71
N VAL A 118 -14.73 -1.34 -4.13
CA VAL A 118 -16.10 -1.05 -4.55
C VAL A 118 -16.15 -0.56 -6.00
N LEU A 119 -15.21 0.30 -6.40
CA LEU A 119 -15.12 0.76 -7.79
C LEU A 119 -14.82 -0.39 -8.76
N ALA A 120 -13.88 -1.27 -8.42
CA ALA A 120 -13.55 -2.43 -9.24
C ALA A 120 -14.74 -3.39 -9.36
N ALA A 121 -15.39 -3.72 -8.24
CA ALA A 121 -16.54 -4.61 -8.19
C ALA A 121 -17.73 -4.05 -8.99
N PHE A 122 -18.01 -2.74 -8.85
CA PHE A 122 -19.04 -2.07 -9.64
C PHE A 122 -18.72 -2.10 -11.14
N GLY A 123 -17.47 -1.83 -11.53
CA GLY A 123 -17.02 -1.89 -12.92
C GLY A 123 -17.22 -3.27 -13.54
N VAL A 124 -16.76 -4.33 -12.85
CA VAL A 124 -16.94 -5.73 -13.28
C VAL A 124 -18.43 -6.09 -13.35
N GLY A 125 -19.20 -5.79 -12.29
CA GLY A 125 -20.62 -6.12 -12.22
C GLY A 125 -21.43 -5.44 -13.32
N ARG A 126 -21.15 -4.16 -13.60
CA ARG A 126 -21.76 -3.43 -14.71
C ARG A 126 -21.45 -4.10 -16.05
N ALA A 127 -20.21 -4.51 -16.28
CA ALA A 127 -19.81 -5.17 -17.52
C ALA A 127 -20.49 -6.54 -17.70
N LEU A 128 -20.67 -7.30 -16.62
CA LEU A 128 -21.38 -8.59 -16.65
C LEU A 128 -22.89 -8.45 -16.91
N LEU A 129 -23.51 -7.34 -16.51
CA LEU A 129 -24.95 -7.10 -16.69
C LEU A 129 -25.29 -6.45 -18.03
N MET A 130 -24.34 -5.74 -18.64
CA MET A 130 -24.52 -4.99 -19.89
C MET A 130 -23.84 -5.64 -21.11
N GLY A 131 -23.01 -6.66 -20.88
CA GLY A 131 -22.46 -7.52 -21.93
C GLY A 131 -23.40 -8.66 -22.25
#